data_AF-A0AAW1H7N8-F1
#
_entry.id   AF-A0AAW1H7N8-F1
#
_cell.length_a   1.000
_cell.length_b   1.000
_cell.length_c   1.000
_cell.angle_alpha   90.00
_cell.angle_beta   90.00
_cell.angle_gamma   90.00
#
_symmetry.space_group_name_H-M   'P 1'
#
loop_
_entity.id
_entity.type
_entity.pdbx_description
1 polymer ?
#
loop_
_entity_poly.entity_id
_entity_poly.type
_entity_poly.pdbx_seq_one_letter_code
_entity_poly.pdbx_strand_id
1 'polypeptide(L)'
;MDFITGLPISQGDSVILVVVDRLTKYSHLVGLPAHFNALLVAKTFIDTVVKLHEYCLNTTYHEGLKMTPFQALYGRVPPSIPAYSKDESKVPAIDEMLRERDEALTHLRDNLLEAQHRMSQRVNKGRRELEFQPGDMVLLRLQPYRQHSVTRCHHHKLSRRYCGPFQIMERIGKVAYKLALPAQAKIHPVFHVSLLKLFRGDITIPHAPLPLEFIDGKPLYHGQ
;
A
#
# COMPACT_ATOMS: atom_id res chain seq x y z
N MET A 1 -3.71 -0.68 10.83
CA MET A 1 -3.31 -1.05 12.18
C MET A 1 -2.58 0.12 12.76
N ASP A 2 -2.97 0.55 13.96
CA ASP A 2 -2.36 1.69 14.66
C ASP A 2 -2.42 1.46 16.17
N PHE A 3 -1.71 2.29 16.94
CA PHE A 3 -1.67 2.20 18.40
C PHE A 3 -2.09 3.53 19.03
N ILE A 4 -3.04 3.48 19.95
CA ILE A 4 -3.36 4.61 20.82
C ILE A 4 -2.58 4.42 22.12
N THR A 5 -1.59 5.29 22.37
CA THR A 5 -0.71 5.22 23.53
C THR A 5 -0.97 6.37 24.51
N GLY A 6 -0.49 6.26 25.74
CA GLY A 6 -0.60 7.32 26.74
C GLY A 6 -1.95 7.34 27.48
N LEU A 7 -2.63 6.21 27.51
CA LEU A 7 -3.86 6.03 28.26
C LEU A 7 -3.55 5.71 29.73
N PRO A 8 -4.44 6.08 30.67
CA PRO A 8 -4.32 5.62 32.06
C PRO A 8 -4.38 4.09 32.11
N ILE A 9 -3.61 3.50 33.03
CA ILE A 9 -3.51 2.05 33.17
C ILE A 9 -4.86 1.50 33.63
N SER A 10 -5.41 0.56 32.87
CA SER A 10 -6.64 -0.17 33.20
C SER A 10 -6.40 -1.66 32.99
N GLN A 11 -6.60 -2.46 34.04
CA GLN A 11 -6.35 -3.92 34.03
C GLN A 11 -4.94 -4.32 33.54
N GLY A 12 -3.95 -3.44 33.71
CA GLY A 12 -2.57 -3.67 33.26
C GLY A 12 -2.29 -3.19 31.83
N ASP A 13 -3.30 -2.75 31.10
CA ASP A 13 -3.17 -2.21 29.75
C ASP A 13 -3.16 -0.68 29.75
N SER A 14 -2.35 -0.09 28.87
CA SER A 14 -2.23 1.37 28.69
C SER A 14 -2.14 1.78 27.22
N VAL A 15 -2.24 0.81 26.32
CA VAL A 15 -2.17 0.98 24.87
C VAL A 15 -3.37 0.25 24.25
N ILE A 16 -3.98 0.85 23.24
CA ILE A 16 -5.01 0.16 22.44
C ILE A 16 -4.44 -0.09 21.04
N LEU A 17 -4.36 -1.36 20.67
CA LEU A 17 -4.17 -1.80 19.29
C LEU A 17 -5.48 -1.62 18.53
N VAL A 18 -5.43 -0.79 17.49
CA VAL A 18 -6.57 -0.52 16.62
C VAL A 18 -6.34 -1.19 15.27
N VAL A 19 -7.21 -2.15 14.94
CA VAL A 19 -7.21 -2.81 13.63
C VAL A 19 -8.52 -2.48 12.94
N VAL A 20 -8.44 -1.66 11.89
CA VAL A 20 -9.59 -1.29 11.08
C VAL A 20 -9.61 -2.16 9.82
N ASP A 21 -10.71 -2.89 9.61
CA ASP A 21 -10.97 -3.53 8.33
C ASP A 21 -11.14 -2.44 7.25
N ARG A 22 -10.40 -2.59 6.16
CA ARG A 22 -10.37 -1.58 5.11
C ARG A 22 -11.71 -1.49 4.40
N LEU A 23 -12.44 -2.61 4.30
CA LEU A 23 -13.68 -2.73 3.56
C LEU A 23 -14.86 -2.19 4.36
N THR A 24 -15.14 -2.77 5.53
CA THR A 24 -16.29 -2.43 6.37
C THR A 24 -16.07 -1.22 7.26
N LYS A 25 -14.81 -0.79 7.44
CA LYS A 25 -14.39 0.19 8.46
C LYS A 25 -14.64 -0.27 9.90
N TYR A 26 -14.99 -1.53 10.10
CA TYR A 26 -15.12 -2.11 11.42
C TYR A 26 -13.75 -2.09 12.13
N SER A 27 -13.75 -1.63 13.38
CA SER A 27 -12.54 -1.51 14.19
C SER A 27 -12.53 -2.55 15.30
N HIS A 28 -11.49 -3.39 15.30
CA HIS A 28 -11.12 -4.19 16.46
C HIS A 28 -10.24 -3.34 17.37
N LEU A 29 -10.63 -3.25 18.64
CA LEU A 29 -9.90 -2.56 19.69
C LEU A 29 -9.40 -3.60 20.68
N VAL A 30 -8.08 -3.66 20.90
CA VAL A 30 -7.47 -4.65 21.78
C VAL A 30 -6.51 -3.97 22.75
N GLY A 31 -6.68 -4.25 24.04
CA GLY A 31 -5.79 -3.74 25.09
C GLY A 31 -4.40 -4.37 25.00
N LEU A 32 -3.37 -3.55 25.25
CA LEU A 32 -1.98 -3.94 25.34
C LEU A 32 -1.28 -3.22 26.50
N PRO A 33 -0.27 -3.87 27.13
CA PRO A 33 0.53 -3.26 28.17
C PRO A 33 1.41 -2.13 27.63
N ALA A 34 1.87 -1.24 28.51
CA ALA A 34 2.74 -0.09 28.15
C ALA A 34 4.00 -0.49 27.38
N HIS A 35 4.56 -1.66 27.73
CA HIS A 35 5.73 -2.24 27.10
C HIS A 35 5.31 -3.53 26.41
N PHE A 36 5.12 -3.48 25.10
CA PHE A 36 4.80 -4.63 24.27
C PHE A 36 5.92 -4.88 23.25
N ASN A 37 6.09 -6.15 22.88
CA ASN A 37 7.01 -6.55 21.81
C ASN A 37 6.23 -6.93 20.55
N ALA A 38 6.93 -7.03 19.41
CA ALA A 38 6.31 -7.40 18.14
C ALA A 38 5.65 -8.78 18.19
N LEU A 39 6.21 -9.71 18.99
CA LEU A 39 5.67 -11.06 19.16
C LEU A 39 4.29 -11.05 19.83
N LEU A 40 4.13 -10.27 20.91
CA LEU A 40 2.87 -10.12 21.61
C LEU A 40 1.82 -9.50 20.69
N VAL A 41 2.17 -8.43 19.97
CA VAL A 41 1.26 -7.80 19.00
C VAL A 41 0.81 -8.79 17.94
N ALA A 42 1.74 -9.55 17.35
CA ALA A 42 1.42 -10.53 16.32
C ALA A 42 0.50 -11.63 16.85
N LYS A 43 0.78 -12.15 18.05
CA LYS A 43 -0.05 -13.17 18.69
C LYS A 43 -1.45 -12.63 18.98
N THR A 44 -1.53 -11.48 19.62
CA THR A 44 -2.80 -10.80 19.92
C THR A 44 -3.60 -10.52 18.66
N PHE A 45 -2.96 -10.07 17.57
CA PHE A 45 -3.61 -9.87 16.27
C PHE A 45 -4.19 -11.17 15.70
N ILE A 46 -3.46 -12.29 15.78
CA ILE A 46 -3.96 -13.58 15.31
C ILE A 46 -5.17 -14.03 16.14
N ASP A 47 -5.03 -13.98 17.47
CA ASP A 47 -6.04 -14.50 18.39
C ASP A 47 -7.34 -13.69 18.38
N THR A 48 -7.27 -12.38 18.10
CA THR A 48 -8.43 -11.48 18.12
C THR A 48 -9.00 -11.17 16.74
N VAL A 49 -8.15 -10.93 15.74
CA VAL A 49 -8.60 -10.50 14.41
C VAL A 49 -8.63 -11.67 13.44
N VAL A 50 -7.52 -12.38 13.27
CA VAL A 50 -7.43 -13.45 12.25
C VAL A 50 -8.43 -14.56 12.55
N LYS A 51 -8.59 -14.92 13.82
CA LYS A 51 -9.59 -15.90 14.28
C LYS A 51 -11.02 -15.57 13.80
N LEU A 52 -11.39 -14.30 13.72
CA LEU A 52 -12.72 -13.89 13.25
C LEU A 52 -12.87 -13.94 11.72
N HIS A 53 -11.76 -13.94 10.99
CA HIS A 53 -11.74 -13.87 9.51
C HIS A 53 -11.34 -15.18 8.84
N GLU A 54 -11.05 -16.22 9.63
CA GLU A 54 -10.61 -17.55 9.15
C GLU A 54 -11.57 -18.12 8.11
N TYR A 55 -12.89 -18.06 8.38
CA TYR A 55 -13.88 -18.58 7.47
C TYR A 55 -13.82 -17.89 6.10
N CYS A 56 -13.75 -16.56 6.05
CA CYS A 56 -13.66 -15.81 4.79
C CYS A 56 -12.38 -16.18 4.03
N LEU A 57 -11.24 -16.29 4.71
CA LEU A 57 -9.97 -16.65 4.09
C LEU A 57 -9.99 -18.08 3.51
N ASN A 58 -10.56 -19.04 4.24
CA ASN A 58 -10.59 -20.44 3.82
C ASN A 58 -11.62 -20.72 2.73
N THR A 59 -12.66 -19.89 2.62
CA THR A 59 -13.74 -20.06 1.63
C THR A 59 -13.58 -19.20 0.38
N THR A 60 -12.64 -18.26 0.36
CA THR A 60 -12.36 -17.42 -0.81
C THR A 60 -11.59 -18.21 -1.88
N TYR A 61 -11.91 -17.97 -3.16
CA TYR A 61 -11.21 -18.57 -4.29
C TYR A 61 -9.75 -18.11 -4.36
N HIS A 62 -8.82 -19.06 -4.47
CA HIS A 62 -7.40 -18.76 -4.56
C HIS A 62 -6.85 -19.08 -5.97
N GLU A 63 -6.39 -18.04 -6.68
CA GLU A 63 -5.94 -18.15 -8.09
C GLU A 63 -4.86 -19.19 -8.33
N GLY A 64 -3.89 -19.33 -7.41
CA GLY A 64 -2.80 -20.31 -7.56
C GLY A 64 -3.24 -21.76 -7.33
N LEU A 65 -4.26 -21.98 -6.49
CA LEU A 65 -4.78 -23.32 -6.21
C LEU A 65 -5.89 -23.72 -7.18
N LYS A 66 -6.46 -22.74 -7.89
CA LYS A 66 -7.66 -22.87 -8.73
C LYS A 66 -8.88 -23.43 -7.99
N MET A 67 -8.86 -23.37 -6.66
CA MET A 67 -9.94 -23.77 -5.75
C MET A 67 -9.80 -23.00 -4.43
N THR A 68 -10.74 -23.19 -3.51
CA THR A 68 -10.65 -22.60 -2.17
C THR A 68 -9.67 -23.40 -1.29
N PRO A 69 -8.95 -22.78 -0.35
CA PRO A 69 -8.12 -23.52 0.61
C PRO A 69 -8.92 -24.58 1.39
N PHE A 70 -10.19 -24.29 1.72
CA PHE A 70 -11.10 -25.27 2.33
C PHE A 70 -11.30 -26.49 1.44
N GLN A 71 -11.55 -26.29 0.15
CA GLN A 71 -11.74 -27.38 -0.79
C GLN A 71 -10.46 -28.20 -1.00
N ALA A 72 -9.30 -27.54 -1.02
CA ALA A 72 -8.01 -28.22 -1.10
C ALA A 72 -7.76 -29.11 0.14
N LEU A 73 -8.15 -28.66 1.34
CA LEU A 73 -7.96 -29.42 2.58
C LEU A 73 -8.99 -30.54 2.76
N TYR A 74 -10.26 -30.28 2.50
CA TYR A 74 -11.36 -31.18 2.83
C TYR A 74 -11.94 -31.95 1.63
N GLY A 75 -11.49 -31.66 0.41
CA GLY A 75 -11.97 -32.32 -0.81
C GLY A 75 -13.44 -32.02 -1.16
N ARG A 76 -14.07 -31.05 -0.48
CA ARG A 76 -15.48 -30.66 -0.67
C ARG A 76 -15.63 -29.16 -0.68
N VAL A 77 -16.68 -28.67 -1.33
CA VAL A 77 -17.00 -27.24 -1.36
C VAL A 77 -17.29 -26.76 0.08
N PRO A 78 -16.81 -25.56 0.48
CA PRO A 78 -17.16 -25.01 1.77
C PRO A 78 -18.68 -24.85 1.93
N PRO A 79 -19.22 -25.09 3.14
CA PRO A 79 -20.64 -24.87 3.40
C PRO A 79 -20.95 -23.40 3.14
N SER A 80 -21.84 -23.11 2.19
CA SER A 80 -22.28 -21.75 1.89
C SER A 80 -23.21 -21.24 2.99
N ILE A 81 -23.09 -19.97 3.36
CA ILE A 81 -24.15 -19.27 4.11
C ILE A 81 -25.32 -19.11 3.14
N PRO A 82 -26.45 -19.81 3.34
CA PRO A 82 -27.57 -19.73 2.41
C PRO A 82 -28.13 -18.30 2.38
N ALA A 83 -28.48 -17.83 1.18
CA ALA A 83 -29.29 -16.63 1.02
C ALA A 83 -30.67 -16.91 1.62
N TYR A 84 -31.20 -15.98 2.40
CA TYR A 84 -32.48 -16.19 3.04
C TYR A 84 -33.60 -16.14 1.99
N SER A 85 -34.44 -17.18 1.95
CA SER A 85 -35.67 -17.15 1.17
C SER A 85 -36.86 -16.87 2.09
N LYS A 86 -37.79 -16.03 1.60
CA LYS A 86 -39.01 -15.67 2.35
C LYS A 86 -39.75 -16.94 2.79
N ASP A 87 -40.18 -16.98 4.05
CA ASP A 87 -40.92 -18.07 4.70
C ASP A 87 -40.13 -19.34 5.11
N GLU A 88 -38.78 -19.32 5.10
CA GLU A 88 -37.98 -20.44 5.60
C GLU A 88 -37.95 -20.53 7.14
N SER A 89 -38.07 -19.40 7.84
CA SER A 89 -38.10 -19.36 9.30
C SER A 89 -39.52 -19.54 9.84
N LYS A 90 -39.70 -20.48 10.77
CA LYS A 90 -40.96 -20.65 11.53
C LYS A 90 -41.20 -19.50 12.53
N VAL A 91 -40.19 -18.67 12.80
CA VAL A 91 -40.24 -17.58 13.77
C VAL A 91 -40.24 -16.25 13.02
N PRO A 92 -41.34 -15.46 13.09
CA PRO A 92 -41.47 -14.19 12.38
C PRO A 92 -40.35 -13.18 12.70
N ALA A 93 -39.90 -13.10 13.96
CA ALA A 93 -38.82 -12.20 14.36
C ALA A 93 -37.47 -12.53 13.68
N ILE A 94 -37.23 -13.81 13.36
CA ILE A 94 -36.01 -14.24 12.67
C ILE A 94 -36.13 -13.96 11.17
N ASP A 95 -37.31 -14.16 10.59
CA ASP A 95 -37.61 -13.81 9.18
C ASP A 95 -37.37 -12.32 8.91
N GLU A 96 -37.88 -11.46 9.79
CA GLU A 96 -37.68 -10.01 9.71
C GLU A 96 -36.20 -9.61 9.83
N MET A 97 -35.49 -10.12 10.85
CA MET A 97 -34.07 -9.84 11.04
C MET A 97 -33.19 -10.31 9.86
N LEU A 98 -33.48 -11.49 9.29
CA LEU A 98 -32.73 -12.02 8.14
C LEU A 98 -32.98 -11.21 6.87
N ARG A 99 -34.21 -10.71 6.69
CA ARG A 99 -34.54 -9.81 5.59
C ARG A 99 -33.83 -8.47 5.72
N GLU A 100 -33.88 -7.83 6.90
CA GLU A 100 -33.15 -6.59 7.17
C GLU A 100 -31.65 -6.74 6.91
N ARG A 101 -31.07 -7.88 7.32
CA ARG A 101 -29.67 -8.21 7.06
C ARG A 101 -29.37 -8.26 5.56
N ASP A 102 -30.18 -8.96 4.77
CA ASP A 102 -29.93 -9.16 3.34
C ASP A 102 -30.13 -7.86 2.55
N GLU A 103 -31.10 -7.03 2.94
CA GLU A 103 -31.27 -5.66 2.43
C GLU A 103 -30.04 -4.81 2.75
N ALA A 104 -29.54 -4.84 3.99
CA ALA A 104 -28.33 -4.13 4.38
C ALA A 104 -27.08 -4.61 3.61
N LEU A 105 -26.91 -5.92 3.43
CA LEU A 105 -25.80 -6.49 2.67
C LEU A 105 -25.81 -6.04 1.20
N THR A 106 -27.00 -5.96 0.60
CA THR A 106 -27.17 -5.49 -0.77
C THR A 106 -26.74 -4.03 -0.89
N HIS A 107 -27.26 -3.15 -0.01
CA HIS A 107 -26.85 -1.75 0.02
C HIS A 107 -25.35 -1.56 0.27
N LEU A 108 -24.74 -2.36 1.16
CA LEU A 108 -23.31 -2.31 1.42
C LEU A 108 -22.49 -2.68 0.18
N ARG A 109 -22.91 -3.72 -0.57
CA ARG A 109 -22.25 -4.13 -1.81
C ARG A 109 -22.28 -3.02 -2.86
N ASP A 110 -23.42 -2.38 -3.05
CA ASP A 110 -23.57 -1.29 -4.02
C ASP A 110 -22.71 -0.09 -3.63
N ASN A 111 -22.75 0.32 -2.35
CA ASN A 111 -21.91 1.39 -1.82
C ASN A 111 -20.41 1.12 -2.01
N LEU A 112 -19.98 -0.13 -1.85
CA LEU A 112 -18.59 -0.55 -2.06
C LEU A 112 -18.20 -0.46 -3.53
N LEU A 113 -19.05 -0.92 -4.45
CA LEU A 113 -18.82 -0.81 -5.89
C LEU A 113 -18.73 0.65 -6.33
N GLU A 114 -19.65 1.50 -5.86
CA GLU A 114 -19.58 2.93 -6.12
C GLU A 114 -18.32 3.58 -5.55
N ALA A 115 -17.92 3.23 -4.33
CA ALA A 115 -16.72 3.76 -3.72
C ALA A 115 -15.46 3.37 -4.52
N GLN A 116 -15.38 2.12 -4.99
CA GLN A 116 -14.29 1.67 -5.87
C GLN A 116 -14.28 2.43 -7.20
N HIS A 117 -15.45 2.65 -7.79
CA HIS A 117 -15.59 3.41 -9.03
C HIS A 117 -15.16 4.88 -8.84
N ARG A 118 -15.66 5.55 -7.78
CA ARG A 118 -15.26 6.92 -7.41
C ARG A 118 -13.75 7.04 -7.20
N MET A 119 -13.14 6.08 -6.50
CA MET A 119 -11.69 6.05 -6.27
C MET A 119 -10.92 5.91 -7.58
N SER A 120 -11.35 5.00 -8.46
CA SER A 120 -10.75 4.78 -9.77
C SER A 120 -10.84 6.03 -10.65
N GLN A 121 -12.01 6.66 -10.73
CA GLN A 121 -12.21 7.91 -11.47
C GLN A 121 -11.33 9.03 -10.94
N ARG A 122 -11.28 9.22 -9.61
CA ARG A 122 -10.48 10.28 -8.98
C ARG A 122 -8.99 10.09 -9.21
N VAL A 123 -8.48 8.86 -9.09
CA VAL A 123 -7.07 8.53 -9.36
C VAL A 123 -6.75 8.71 -10.84
N ASN A 124 -7.61 8.21 -11.74
CA ASN A 124 -7.38 8.28 -13.18
C ASN A 124 -7.45 9.72 -13.72
N LYS A 125 -8.30 10.59 -13.16
CA LYS A 125 -8.38 12.01 -13.55
C LYS A 125 -7.05 12.75 -13.43
N GLY A 126 -6.19 12.34 -12.49
CA GLY A 126 -4.85 12.91 -12.30
C GLY A 126 -3.73 12.21 -13.07
N ARG A 127 -3.99 11.04 -13.68
CA ARG A 127 -2.99 10.31 -14.46
C ARG A 127 -2.82 10.99 -15.82
N ARG A 128 -1.58 11.26 -16.17
CA ARG A 128 -1.19 11.71 -17.51
C ARG A 128 -0.42 10.57 -18.16
N GLU A 129 -0.78 10.24 -19.39
CA GLU A 129 0.06 9.37 -20.21
C GLU A 129 1.31 10.17 -20.58
N LEU A 130 2.42 9.80 -19.95
CA LEU A 130 3.73 10.34 -20.26
C LEU A 130 4.45 9.29 -21.09
N GLU A 131 4.85 9.67 -22.29
CA GLU A 131 5.71 8.86 -23.14
C GLU A 131 6.98 9.64 -23.42
N PHE A 132 8.11 8.94 -23.39
CA PHE A 132 9.42 9.49 -23.66
C PHE A 132 10.10 8.64 -24.73
N GLN A 133 10.98 9.24 -25.52
CA GLN A 133 11.76 8.54 -26.52
C GLN A 133 13.19 8.28 -26.02
N PRO A 134 13.86 7.22 -26.49
CA PRO A 134 15.29 7.06 -26.31
C PRO A 134 16.03 8.30 -26.84
N GLY A 135 16.92 8.87 -26.03
CA GLY A 135 17.60 10.14 -26.32
C GLY A 135 17.02 11.36 -25.59
N ASP A 136 15.78 11.29 -25.09
CA ASP A 136 15.21 12.38 -24.30
C ASP A 136 15.98 12.56 -22.98
N MET A 137 16.17 13.83 -22.60
CA MET A 137 16.72 14.21 -21.31
C MET A 137 15.61 14.33 -20.27
N VAL A 138 15.74 13.63 -19.14
CA VAL A 138 14.74 13.61 -18.08
C VAL A 138 15.33 13.87 -16.70
N LEU A 139 14.59 14.60 -15.87
CA LEU A 139 14.88 14.76 -14.46
C LEU A 139 14.30 13.56 -13.69
N LEU A 140 15.08 12.98 -12.78
CA LEU A 140 14.65 11.86 -11.94
C LEU A 140 14.21 12.34 -10.55
N ARG A 141 13.01 11.93 -10.11
CA ARG A 141 12.51 12.16 -8.76
C ARG A 141 12.99 11.06 -7.80
N LEU A 142 13.86 11.42 -6.87
CA LEU A 142 14.27 10.53 -5.79
C LEU A 142 13.30 10.62 -4.60
N GLN A 143 13.13 9.51 -3.87
CA GLN A 143 12.33 9.47 -2.65
C GLN A 143 13.26 9.37 -1.42
N PRO A 144 13.54 10.49 -0.72
CA PRO A 144 14.57 10.53 0.32
C PRO A 144 14.33 9.59 1.51
N TYR A 145 13.06 9.23 1.76
CA TYR A 145 12.65 8.42 2.92
C TYR A 145 12.93 6.92 2.76
N ARG A 146 13.21 6.44 1.54
CA ARG A 146 13.60 5.04 1.27
C ARG A 146 15.03 4.88 0.77
N GLN A 147 15.68 5.97 0.36
CA GLN A 147 16.99 6.00 -0.28
C GLN A 147 17.96 6.90 0.51
N HIS A 148 18.24 6.53 1.75
CA HIS A 148 19.20 7.23 2.62
C HIS A 148 20.60 7.30 2.01
N SER A 149 20.93 6.34 1.14
CA SER A 149 22.19 6.27 0.43
C SER A 149 22.36 7.30 -0.67
N VAL A 150 21.33 8.01 -1.14
CA VAL A 150 21.45 8.93 -2.30
C VAL A 150 21.02 10.36 -1.99
N THR A 151 20.28 10.59 -0.90
CA THR A 151 19.90 11.95 -0.50
C THR A 151 19.82 12.10 1.03
N ARG A 152 20.84 12.73 1.61
CA ARG A 152 20.72 13.42 2.90
C ARG A 152 21.25 14.85 2.73
N CYS A 153 20.35 15.76 2.35
CA CYS A 153 20.57 17.20 2.57
C CYS A 153 20.37 17.51 4.06
N HIS A 154 21.14 18.45 4.60
CA HIS A 154 20.99 18.94 5.98
C HIS A 154 19.55 19.39 6.33
N HIS A 155 18.75 19.78 5.33
CA HIS A 155 17.32 20.07 5.48
C HIS A 155 16.48 19.28 4.47
N HIS A 156 15.94 18.13 4.90
CA HIS A 156 15.07 17.27 4.09
C HIS A 156 13.82 17.97 3.51
N LYS A 157 13.36 19.05 4.16
CA LYS A 157 12.19 19.82 3.70
C LYS A 157 12.52 20.82 2.58
N LEU A 158 13.79 21.22 2.46
CA LEU A 158 14.27 22.23 1.49
C LEU A 158 15.11 21.63 0.35
N SER A 159 15.39 20.33 0.39
CA SER A 159 16.16 19.65 -0.66
C SER A 159 15.41 19.59 -1.99
N ARG A 160 16.15 19.70 -3.10
CA ARG A 160 15.60 19.55 -4.46
C ARG A 160 14.97 18.16 -4.63
N ARG A 161 13.75 18.13 -5.16
CA ARG A 161 12.94 16.92 -5.35
C ARG A 161 13.34 16.11 -6.61
N TYR A 162 14.03 16.74 -7.56
CA TYR A 162 14.44 16.15 -8.83
C TYR A 162 15.96 16.35 -9.04
N CYS A 163 16.63 15.34 -9.58
CA CYS A 163 18.08 15.30 -9.79
C CYS A 163 18.44 15.05 -11.25
N GLY A 164 19.55 15.67 -11.68
CA GLY A 164 20.16 15.57 -13.01
C GLY A 164 19.22 15.92 -14.17
N PRO A 165 19.74 16.13 -15.37
CA PRO A 165 19.12 15.55 -16.55
C PRO A 165 19.87 14.28 -16.92
N PHE A 166 19.16 13.15 -16.97
CA PHE A 166 19.71 11.87 -17.44
C PHE A 166 19.09 11.53 -18.79
N GLN A 167 19.90 10.98 -19.69
CA GLN A 167 19.43 10.52 -20.97
C GLN A 167 18.69 9.19 -20.83
N ILE A 168 17.56 9.04 -21.51
CA ILE A 168 16.89 7.74 -21.64
C ILE A 168 17.67 6.89 -22.65
N MET A 169 18.16 5.75 -22.19
CA MET A 169 18.88 4.78 -23.03
C MET A 169 17.89 3.91 -23.83
N GLU A 170 16.89 3.36 -23.15
CA GLU A 170 15.93 2.45 -23.75
C GLU A 170 14.59 2.45 -22.98
N ARG A 171 13.51 2.13 -23.69
CA ARG A 171 12.18 1.89 -23.12
C ARG A 171 12.03 0.39 -22.84
N ILE A 172 12.03 0.00 -21.57
CA ILE A 172 11.94 -1.42 -21.16
C ILE A 172 10.49 -1.93 -21.25
N GLY A 173 9.51 -1.05 -21.08
CA GLY A 173 8.10 -1.40 -21.25
C GLY A 173 7.20 -0.17 -21.35
N LYS A 174 5.89 -0.35 -21.24
CA LYS A 174 4.91 0.75 -21.36
C LYS A 174 5.19 1.87 -20.35
N VAL A 175 5.66 1.51 -19.15
CA VAL A 175 5.73 2.41 -17.98
C VAL A 175 7.14 2.50 -17.36
N ALA A 176 8.15 1.84 -17.92
CA ALA A 176 9.50 1.78 -17.35
C ALA A 176 10.57 2.13 -18.39
N TYR A 177 11.52 2.97 -17.98
CA TYR A 177 12.61 3.48 -18.83
C TYR A 177 13.95 3.28 -18.13
N LYS A 178 14.98 2.97 -18.90
CA LYS A 178 16.35 2.89 -18.42
C LYS A 178 17.08 4.20 -18.66
N LEU A 179 17.71 4.72 -17.62
CA LEU A 179 18.47 5.97 -17.66
C LEU A 179 19.97 5.70 -17.75
N ALA A 180 20.69 6.57 -18.44
CA ALA A 180 22.13 6.67 -18.40
C ALA A 180 22.55 7.30 -17.06
N LEU A 181 22.66 6.48 -16.02
CA LEU A 181 23.21 6.89 -14.73
C LEU A 181 24.75 6.84 -14.76
N PRO A 182 25.45 7.69 -14.00
CA PRO A 182 26.89 7.56 -13.79
C PRO A 182 27.23 6.18 -13.23
N ALA A 183 28.37 5.62 -13.66
CA ALA A 183 28.82 4.29 -13.22
C ALA A 183 28.97 4.16 -11.68
N GLN A 184 29.12 5.29 -10.99
CA GLN A 184 29.25 5.38 -9.54
C GLN A 184 27.90 5.31 -8.78
N ALA A 185 26.78 5.40 -9.50
CA ALA A 185 25.44 5.39 -8.89
C ALA A 185 25.06 3.99 -8.39
N LYS A 186 24.82 3.86 -7.08
CA LYS A 186 24.39 2.60 -6.44
C LYS A 186 22.88 2.31 -6.55
N ILE A 187 22.18 2.87 -7.54
CA ILE A 187 20.74 2.66 -7.76
C ILE A 187 20.52 1.94 -9.09
N HIS A 188 19.52 1.05 -9.14
CA HIS A 188 19.09 0.44 -10.40
C HIS A 188 18.71 1.49 -11.45
N PRO A 189 19.17 1.36 -12.71
CA PRO A 189 18.98 2.39 -13.74
C PRO A 189 17.57 2.41 -14.34
N VAL A 190 16.67 1.51 -13.90
CA VAL A 190 15.31 1.36 -14.44
C VAL A 190 14.31 2.04 -13.53
N PHE A 191 13.58 3.01 -14.08
CA PHE A 191 12.63 3.82 -13.33
C PHE A 191 11.25 3.83 -13.97
N HIS A 192 10.23 3.88 -13.12
CA HIS A 192 8.85 4.06 -13.54
C HIS A 192 8.62 5.48 -14.06
N VAL A 193 7.82 5.63 -15.11
CA VAL A 193 7.58 6.89 -15.83
C VAL A 193 7.10 8.05 -14.93
N SER A 194 6.38 7.74 -13.85
CA SER A 194 5.90 8.72 -12.87
C SER A 194 7.00 9.40 -12.06
N LEU A 195 8.21 8.84 -12.06
CA LEU A 195 9.39 9.42 -11.41
C LEU A 195 10.18 10.31 -12.36
N LEU A 196 9.82 10.36 -13.64
CA LEU A 196 10.54 11.09 -14.67
C LEU A 196 9.80 12.36 -15.07
N LYS A 197 10.56 13.40 -15.39
CA LYS A 197 10.02 14.65 -15.95
C LYS A 197 10.89 15.09 -17.12
N LEU A 198 10.31 15.35 -18.29
CA LEU A 198 11.04 15.86 -19.43
C LEU A 198 11.80 17.14 -19.07
N PHE A 199 13.09 17.16 -19.37
CA PHE A 199 13.94 18.32 -19.19
C PHE A 199 13.89 19.19 -20.44
N ARG A 200 13.51 20.46 -20.27
CA ARG A 200 13.44 21.47 -21.33
C ARG A 200 14.29 22.66 -20.89
N GLY A 201 15.60 22.58 -21.10
CA GLY A 201 16.58 23.60 -20.74
C GLY A 201 17.94 23.29 -21.32
N ASP A 202 18.85 24.25 -21.28
CA ASP A 202 20.21 24.08 -21.81
C ASP A 202 21.07 23.22 -20.86
N ILE A 203 21.69 22.18 -21.42
CA ILE A 203 22.53 21.20 -20.68
C ILE A 203 23.83 21.84 -20.16
N THR A 204 24.12 23.08 -20.57
CA THR A 204 25.35 23.84 -20.26
C THR A 204 25.37 24.45 -18.85
N ILE A 205 24.23 24.46 -18.13
CA ILE A 205 24.16 24.93 -16.76
C ILE A 205 24.59 23.78 -15.83
N PRO A 206 25.50 23.97 -14.86
CA PRO A 206 25.88 22.92 -13.93
C PRO A 206 24.66 22.47 -13.10
N HIS A 207 24.10 21.32 -13.49
CA HIS A 207 23.00 20.69 -12.79
C HIS A 207 23.55 19.91 -11.61
N ALA A 208 22.81 19.90 -10.49
CA ALA A 208 23.21 19.19 -9.28
C ALA A 208 23.49 17.71 -9.62
N PRO A 209 24.75 17.26 -9.53
CA PRO A 209 25.10 15.88 -9.85
C PRO A 209 24.44 14.95 -8.82
N LEU A 210 24.22 13.69 -9.22
CA LEU A 210 24.06 12.63 -8.22
C LEU A 210 25.29 12.71 -7.31
N PRO A 211 25.12 12.64 -5.98
CA PRO A 211 26.28 12.70 -5.11
C PRO A 211 27.29 11.61 -5.49
N LEU A 212 28.53 12.03 -5.75
CA LEU A 212 29.57 11.23 -6.40
C LEU A 212 30.38 10.39 -5.41
N GLU A 213 30.48 10.80 -4.14
CA GLU A 213 31.27 10.11 -3.13
C GLU A 213 30.46 9.82 -1.87
N PHE A 214 30.69 8.64 -1.28
CA PHE A 214 29.99 8.17 -0.08
C PHE A 214 30.99 7.72 0.98
N ILE A 215 31.01 8.37 2.15
CA ILE A 215 31.71 7.89 3.35
C ILE A 215 30.66 7.51 4.39
N ASP A 216 30.72 6.29 4.92
CA ASP A 216 29.75 5.73 5.89
C ASP A 216 28.27 5.88 5.47
N GLY A 217 28.00 5.68 4.17
CA GLY A 217 26.65 5.80 3.61
C GLY A 217 26.12 7.23 3.49
N LYS A 218 26.97 8.26 3.60
CA LYS A 218 26.60 9.67 3.44
C LYS A 218 27.27 10.28 2.21
N PRO A 219 26.53 11.05 1.39
CA PRO A 219 27.09 11.73 0.24
C PRO A 219 28.02 12.90 0.64
N LEU A 220 29.24 12.92 0.12
CA LEU A 220 30.17 14.05 0.19
C LEU A 220 29.85 15.04 -0.93
N TYR A 221 29.60 16.29 -0.55
CA TYR A 221 29.56 17.43 -1.46
C TYR A 221 30.79 18.28 -1.17
N HIS A 222 31.72 18.36 -2.11
CA HIS A 222 32.81 19.34 -2.05
C HIS A 222 32.21 20.72 -2.37
N GLY A 223 32.03 21.55 -1.34
CA GLY A 223 31.69 22.96 -1.52
C GLY A 223 32.88 23.72 -2.08
N GLN A 224 32.65 24.55 -3.11
CA GLN A 224 33.47 25.72 -3.37
C GLN A 224 32.86 26.91 -2.63
#